data_AF-A0A0G1RJ04-F1
#
_entry.id   AF-A0A0G1RJ04-F1
#
_cell.length_a   1.000
_cell.length_b   1.000
_cell.length_c   1.000
_cell.angle_alpha   90.00
_cell.angle_beta   90.00
_cell.angle_gamma   90.00
#
_symmetry.space_group_name_H-M   'P 1'
#
loop_
_entity.id
_entity.type
_entity.pdbx_description
1 polymer ?
#
loop_
_entity_poly.entity_id
_entity_poly.type
_entity_poly.pdbx_seq_one_letter_code
_entity_poly.pdbx_strand_id
1 'polypeptide(L)'
;MMQLGINNLRFFVTLTLAKMISFLSPLLGFGNGGVWAGHVALSIYPELLKNKRINFPKGLVLVTGTNGKTTTVALIGEILTAAGFKVTRNKTGANLLNGAVSAILKDTPLFGDFTSDVGVFEVDELSLPEFLLHMSPKIIAFLNLSRDQLDRAWETDLVLDKWLKALAAAKHPLKLVADSAQPKLQPLIAQFKSLAYLFDANPAYLAKTGLKGEFNAKNVNAAVLVTHLLGVVEPVLSAALAKFAPAYGRGEVINYNGTAFTLLLAKNPAGFNQNLQSIINGDFTSPALLFMLNDEVRDGRDVSWIYDIDPALLAKACATAVVYASGRRCWDMAVRLHYAGVPVLAANVLPLPKQVVNALVASKVAQVTVLPNYSSMLALRKILTGREIPPHL
;
A
#
# COMPACT_ATOMS: atom_id res chain seq x y z
N MET A 1 27.43 32.67 -9.23
CA MET A 1 26.15 33.26 -9.72
C MET A 1 25.61 32.57 -10.97
N MET A 2 26.44 32.33 -12.00
CA MET A 2 26.01 31.72 -13.28
C MET A 2 25.34 30.34 -13.14
N GLN A 3 25.87 29.45 -12.28
CA GLN A 3 25.30 28.11 -12.06
C GLN A 3 23.97 28.13 -11.28
N LEU A 4 23.75 29.12 -10.41
CA LEU A 4 22.44 29.35 -9.77
C LEU A 4 21.40 29.80 -10.79
N GLY A 5 21.77 30.67 -11.74
CA GLY A 5 20.90 31.11 -12.83
C GLY A 5 20.48 29.96 -13.75
N ILE A 6 21.42 29.10 -14.12
CA ILE A 6 21.14 27.91 -14.95
C ILE A 6 20.22 26.92 -14.22
N ASN A 7 20.46 26.64 -12.94
CA ASN A 7 19.63 25.72 -12.17
C ASN A 7 18.20 26.26 -11.95
N ASN A 8 18.05 27.58 -11.79
CA ASN A 8 16.73 28.21 -11.72
C ASN A 8 15.99 28.15 -13.06
N LEU A 9 16.66 28.47 -14.17
CA LEU A 9 16.06 28.36 -15.50
C LEU A 9 15.64 26.91 -15.80
N ARG A 10 16.54 25.94 -15.55
CA ARG A 10 16.23 24.51 -15.70
C ARG A 10 15.05 24.09 -14.85
N PHE A 11 14.96 24.57 -13.60
CA PHE A 11 13.83 24.30 -12.72
C PHE A 11 12.50 24.80 -13.32
N PHE A 12 12.42 26.06 -13.74
CA PHE A 12 11.19 26.62 -14.31
C PHE A 12 10.80 25.99 -15.64
N VAL A 13 11.77 25.68 -16.51
CA VAL A 13 11.53 24.94 -17.76
C VAL A 13 10.96 23.56 -17.45
N THR A 14 11.59 22.84 -16.52
CA THR A 14 11.15 21.51 -16.09
C THR A 14 9.75 21.55 -15.50
N LEU A 15 9.46 22.50 -14.61
CA LEU A 15 8.16 22.68 -13.98
C LEU A 15 7.07 22.99 -15.01
N THR A 16 7.35 23.89 -15.95
CA THR A 16 6.39 24.28 -16.99
C THR A 16 6.05 23.09 -17.89
N LEU A 17 7.06 22.35 -18.36
CA LEU A 17 6.86 21.15 -19.18
C LEU A 17 6.11 20.05 -18.40
N ALA A 18 6.49 19.80 -17.15
CA ALA A 18 5.82 18.81 -16.31
C ALA A 18 4.33 19.14 -16.08
N LYS A 19 4.00 20.43 -15.90
CA LYS A 19 2.61 20.89 -15.80
C LYS A 19 1.84 20.74 -17.10
N MET A 20 2.44 21.07 -18.24
CA MET A 20 1.84 20.84 -19.55
C MET A 20 1.56 19.36 -19.78
N ILE A 21 2.50 18.47 -19.47
CA ILE A 21 2.31 17.02 -19.57
C ILE A 21 1.19 16.54 -18.64
N SER A 22 1.17 17.03 -17.40
CA SER A 22 0.11 16.68 -16.44
C SER A 22 -1.28 17.10 -16.93
N PHE A 23 -1.37 18.22 -17.65
CA PHE A 23 -2.61 18.73 -18.24
C PHE A 23 -3.02 17.97 -19.51
N LEU A 24 -2.06 17.63 -20.39
CA LEU A 24 -2.31 17.01 -21.69
C LEU A 24 -2.47 15.48 -21.62
N SER A 25 -1.80 14.79 -20.69
CA SER A 25 -1.80 13.33 -20.60
C SER A 25 -3.20 12.72 -20.46
N PRO A 26 -4.13 13.26 -19.64
CA PRO A 26 -5.50 12.76 -19.58
C PRO A 26 -6.27 12.93 -20.90
N LEU A 27 -5.98 13.99 -21.68
CA LEU A 27 -6.65 14.28 -22.95
C LEU A 27 -6.22 13.32 -24.09
N LEU A 28 -5.00 12.79 -23.99
CA LEU A 28 -4.39 11.92 -25.01
C LEU A 28 -4.55 10.42 -24.71
N GLY A 29 -5.24 10.04 -23.63
CA GLY A 29 -5.48 8.63 -23.29
C GLY A 29 -4.26 7.86 -22.77
N PHE A 30 -3.12 8.51 -22.52
CA PHE A 30 -1.89 7.90 -21.98
C PHE A 30 -1.94 7.57 -20.47
N GLY A 31 -3.14 7.56 -19.89
CA GLY A 31 -3.35 7.46 -18.45
C GLY A 31 -3.21 8.81 -17.74
N ASN A 32 -3.47 8.83 -16.43
CA ASN A 32 -3.26 10.04 -15.63
C ASN A 32 -1.77 10.39 -15.68
N GLY A 33 -1.41 11.59 -16.16
CA GLY A 33 -0.03 12.08 -16.29
C GLY A 33 0.78 12.18 -14.99
N GLY A 34 0.29 11.58 -13.90
CA GLY A 34 0.86 11.60 -12.56
C GLY A 34 2.12 10.76 -12.36
N VAL A 35 2.66 10.12 -13.40
CA VAL A 35 4.00 9.49 -13.39
C VAL A 35 4.88 10.05 -14.51
N TRP A 36 4.29 10.29 -15.68
CA TRP A 36 4.97 10.83 -16.86
C TRP A 36 5.58 12.21 -16.64
N ALA A 37 4.88 13.09 -15.92
CA ALA A 37 5.39 14.41 -15.59
C ALA A 37 6.74 14.32 -14.84
N GLY A 38 6.83 13.42 -13.87
CA GLY A 38 8.05 13.17 -13.11
C GLY A 38 9.14 12.45 -13.91
N HIS A 39 8.78 11.53 -14.79
CA HIS A 39 9.74 10.85 -15.67
C HIS A 39 10.43 11.83 -16.62
N VAL A 40 9.65 12.70 -17.28
CA VAL A 40 10.21 13.75 -18.14
C VAL A 40 11.00 14.77 -17.32
N ALA A 41 10.49 15.14 -16.13
CA ALA A 41 11.18 16.09 -15.28
C ALA A 41 12.58 15.60 -14.85
N LEU A 42 12.70 14.33 -14.46
CA LEU A 42 13.99 13.73 -14.10
C LEU A 42 14.92 13.55 -15.32
N SER A 43 14.36 13.38 -16.52
CA SER A 43 15.15 13.32 -17.77
C SER A 43 15.77 14.68 -18.11
N ILE A 44 15.05 15.78 -17.86
CA ILE A 44 15.51 17.15 -18.10
C ILE A 44 16.43 17.64 -16.98
N TYR A 45 16.06 17.33 -15.74
CA TYR A 45 16.78 17.77 -14.54
C TYR A 45 16.91 16.62 -13.51
N PRO A 46 17.92 15.74 -13.66
CA PRO A 46 18.12 14.59 -12.77
C PRO A 46 18.32 14.99 -11.28
N GLU A 47 18.92 16.16 -11.04
CA GLU A 47 19.18 16.69 -9.71
C GLU A 47 18.04 17.56 -9.16
N LEU A 48 16.86 17.52 -9.78
CA LEU A 48 15.68 18.33 -9.42
C LEU A 48 15.36 18.27 -7.93
N LEU A 49 15.38 17.07 -7.34
CA LEU A 49 15.00 16.86 -5.94
C LEU A 49 16.04 17.37 -4.92
N LYS A 50 17.27 17.66 -5.35
CA LYS A 50 18.29 18.33 -4.52
C LYS A 50 18.17 19.86 -4.58
N ASN A 51 17.26 20.39 -5.41
CA ASN A 51 17.07 21.82 -5.55
C ASN A 51 16.42 22.41 -4.30
N LYS A 52 17.01 23.49 -3.76
CA LYS A 52 16.50 24.20 -2.57
C LYS A 52 15.08 24.73 -2.70
N ARG A 53 14.57 24.86 -3.93
CA ARG A 53 13.17 25.21 -4.23
C ARG A 53 12.17 24.12 -3.87
N ILE A 54 12.61 22.90 -3.55
CA ILE A 54 11.79 21.82 -3.01
C ILE A 54 12.23 21.62 -1.56
N ASN A 55 11.35 21.96 -0.62
CA ASN A 55 11.72 21.96 0.79
C ASN A 55 10.68 21.26 1.69
N PHE A 56 11.21 20.53 2.68
CA PHE A 56 10.47 19.85 3.74
C PHE A 56 11.02 20.26 5.12
N PRO A 57 10.64 21.44 5.66
CA PRO A 57 11.27 22.02 6.85
C PRO A 57 11.30 21.12 8.09
N LYS A 58 10.28 20.28 8.29
CA LYS A 58 10.18 19.35 9.43
C LYS A 58 10.76 17.96 9.12
N GLY A 59 10.96 17.66 7.84
CA GLY A 59 11.71 16.51 7.34
C GLY A 59 10.96 15.72 6.28
N LEU A 60 11.66 14.73 5.73
CA LEU A 60 11.14 13.76 4.78
C LEU A 60 11.11 12.37 5.42
N VAL A 61 9.99 11.67 5.26
CA VAL A 61 9.76 10.30 5.72
C VAL A 61 9.58 9.40 4.50
N LEU A 62 10.34 8.31 4.44
CA LEU A 62 10.11 7.23 3.48
C LEU A 62 9.55 6.01 4.20
N VAL A 63 8.56 5.34 3.61
CA VAL A 63 7.99 4.11 4.14
C VAL A 63 8.14 3.02 3.08
N THR A 64 8.82 1.93 3.44
CA THR A 64 9.07 0.80 2.54
C THR A 64 8.78 -0.54 3.23
N GLY A 65 8.68 -1.59 2.42
CA GLY A 65 8.42 -2.95 2.84
C GLY A 65 7.27 -3.60 2.07
N THR A 66 7.28 -4.92 1.94
CA THR A 66 6.42 -5.64 0.99
C THR A 66 4.93 -5.31 1.16
N ASN A 67 4.46 -5.27 2.41
CA ASN A 67 3.07 -5.03 2.76
C ASN A 67 2.92 -3.86 3.75
N GLY A 68 1.73 -3.25 3.77
CA GLY A 68 1.36 -2.23 4.77
C GLY A 68 1.72 -0.78 4.41
N LYS A 69 2.58 -0.53 3.42
CA LYS A 69 3.09 0.81 3.06
C LYS A 69 1.99 1.87 2.95
N THR A 70 1.02 1.64 2.07
CA THR A 70 -0.08 2.59 1.81
C THR A 70 -0.88 2.90 3.07
N THR A 71 -1.16 1.90 3.92
CA THR A 71 -1.88 2.09 5.18
C THR A 71 -1.04 2.91 6.16
N THR A 72 0.24 2.59 6.32
CA THR A 72 1.14 3.33 7.21
C THR A 72 1.36 4.77 6.75
N VAL A 73 1.55 5.02 5.44
CA VAL A 73 1.66 6.37 4.88
C VAL A 73 0.37 7.16 5.05
N ALA A 74 -0.79 6.52 4.90
CA ALA A 74 -2.07 7.14 5.19
C ALA A 74 -2.18 7.55 6.66
N LEU A 75 -1.88 6.63 7.60
CA LEU A 75 -1.90 6.90 9.05
C LEU A 75 -0.95 8.03 9.43
N ILE A 76 0.30 8.02 8.97
CA ILE A 76 1.27 9.09 9.22
C ILE A 76 0.73 10.42 8.70
N GLY A 77 0.19 10.42 7.48
CA GLY A 77 -0.41 11.60 6.86
C GLY A 77 -1.53 12.20 7.71
N GLU A 78 -2.51 11.40 8.10
CA GLU A 78 -3.66 11.86 8.90
C GLU A 78 -3.24 12.35 10.29
N ILE A 79 -2.31 11.64 10.96
CA ILE A 79 -1.80 12.06 12.28
C ILE A 79 -1.05 13.41 12.18
N LEU A 80 -0.18 13.57 11.17
CA LEU A 80 0.57 14.81 10.99
C LEU A 80 -0.35 15.97 10.57
N THR A 81 -1.34 15.74 9.72
CA THR A 81 -2.34 16.76 9.36
C THR A 81 -3.19 17.15 10.57
N ALA A 82 -3.60 16.20 11.41
CA ALA A 82 -4.28 16.49 12.68
C ALA A 82 -3.40 17.28 13.66
N ALA A 83 -2.07 17.12 13.58
CA ALA A 83 -1.10 17.92 14.32
C ALA A 83 -0.83 19.31 13.70
N GLY A 84 -1.53 19.67 12.62
CA GLY A 84 -1.42 20.99 11.98
C GLY A 84 -0.32 21.11 10.93
N PHE A 85 0.37 20.01 10.58
CA PHE A 85 1.39 20.04 9.51
C PHE A 85 0.76 20.00 8.12
N LYS A 86 1.33 20.78 7.20
CA LYS A 86 1.13 20.58 5.75
C LYS A 86 1.92 19.36 5.29
N VAL A 87 1.22 18.32 4.84
CA VAL A 87 1.82 17.03 4.47
C VAL A 87 1.66 16.76 2.98
N THR A 88 2.76 16.42 2.31
CA THR A 88 2.74 15.92 0.93
C THR A 88 2.97 14.42 0.91
N ARG A 89 2.15 13.72 0.11
CA ARG A 89 2.18 12.27 -0.08
C ARG A 89 2.11 11.95 -1.57
N ASN A 90 2.77 10.89 -2.01
CA ASN A 90 2.46 10.28 -3.29
C ASN A 90 1.13 9.52 -3.14
N LYS A 91 0.15 9.84 -3.99
CA LYS A 91 -1.13 9.14 -4.02
C LYS A 91 -0.95 7.73 -4.61
N THR A 92 -1.89 6.84 -4.30
CA THR A 92 -1.80 5.39 -4.45
C THR A 92 -1.28 4.93 -5.81
N GLY A 93 -0.25 4.06 -5.77
CA GLY A 93 0.34 3.39 -6.93
C GLY A 93 1.64 4.03 -7.47
N ALA A 94 1.96 5.26 -7.09
CA ALA A 94 3.14 5.98 -7.60
C ALA A 94 4.36 5.86 -6.64
N ASN A 95 4.75 4.62 -6.33
CA ASN A 95 5.77 4.27 -5.32
C ASN A 95 7.23 4.37 -5.82
N LEU A 96 7.43 4.83 -7.05
CA LEU A 96 8.72 5.09 -7.69
C LEU A 96 9.09 6.58 -7.60
N LEU A 97 10.35 6.91 -7.89
CA LEU A 97 10.88 8.28 -7.77
C LEU A 97 10.11 9.28 -8.65
N ASN A 98 9.81 8.91 -9.89
CA ASN A 98 9.00 9.71 -10.82
C ASN A 98 7.59 10.01 -10.30
N GLY A 99 6.99 9.10 -9.53
CA GLY A 99 5.71 9.29 -8.86
C GLY A 99 5.79 10.39 -7.79
N ALA A 100 6.82 10.34 -6.94
CA ALA A 100 7.07 11.36 -5.94
C ALA A 100 7.35 12.74 -6.57
N VAL A 101 8.16 12.79 -7.63
CA VAL A 101 8.45 14.03 -8.38
C VAL A 101 7.16 14.62 -8.98
N SER A 102 6.32 13.77 -9.59
CA SER A 102 5.06 14.23 -10.17
C SER A 102 4.14 14.85 -9.13
N ALA A 103 4.05 14.24 -7.93
CA ALA A 103 3.26 14.78 -6.82
C ALA A 103 3.78 16.16 -6.37
N ILE A 104 5.10 16.30 -6.23
CA ILE A 104 5.74 17.57 -5.86
C ILE A 104 5.45 18.65 -6.92
N LEU A 105 5.73 18.37 -8.20
CA LEU A 105 5.61 19.35 -9.28
C LEU A 105 4.16 19.80 -9.50
N LYS A 106 3.19 18.89 -9.31
CA LYS A 106 1.77 19.22 -9.40
C LYS A 106 1.38 20.31 -8.41
N ASP A 107 1.87 20.22 -7.17
CA ASP A 107 1.54 21.14 -6.08
C ASP A 107 2.51 22.35 -6.01
N THR A 108 3.50 22.43 -6.92
CA THR A 108 4.44 23.55 -7.00
C THR A 108 3.83 24.72 -7.79
N PRO A 109 3.80 25.97 -7.27
CA PRO A 109 3.35 27.13 -8.03
C PRO A 109 4.25 27.43 -9.25
N LEU A 110 3.68 27.93 -10.36
CA LEU A 110 4.44 28.19 -11.61
C LEU A 110 5.64 29.14 -11.43
N PHE A 111 5.52 30.12 -10.55
CA PHE A 111 6.55 31.12 -10.27
C PHE A 111 6.99 31.09 -8.79
N GLY A 112 6.95 29.92 -8.16
CA GLY A 112 7.25 29.78 -6.73
C GLY A 112 7.98 28.49 -6.38
N ASP A 113 8.25 28.37 -5.09
CA ASP A 113 8.90 27.20 -4.51
C ASP A 113 7.85 26.21 -4.00
N PHE A 114 8.24 24.95 -3.98
CA PHE A 114 7.48 23.91 -3.33
C PHE A 114 7.86 23.86 -1.85
N THR A 115 6.88 24.10 -0.98
CA THR A 115 7.05 23.95 0.47
C THR A 115 5.89 23.16 1.07
N SER A 116 6.24 22.09 1.77
CA SER A 116 5.34 21.32 2.64
C SER A 116 6.09 21.04 3.94
N ASP A 117 5.45 21.11 5.10
CA ASP A 117 6.15 20.90 6.38
C ASP A 117 6.85 19.54 6.42
N VAL A 118 6.13 18.48 6.04
CA VAL A 118 6.63 17.10 5.99
C VAL A 118 6.31 16.46 4.65
N GLY A 119 7.28 15.75 4.07
CA GLY A 119 7.04 14.82 2.97
C GLY A 119 6.92 13.39 3.52
N VAL A 120 5.91 12.63 3.10
CA VAL A 120 5.71 11.24 3.52
C VAL A 120 5.46 10.40 2.27
N PHE A 121 6.46 9.63 1.85
CA PHE A 121 6.40 8.87 0.61
C PHE A 121 6.38 7.37 0.84
N GLU A 122 5.44 6.70 0.18
CA GLU A 122 5.48 5.26 -0.06
C GLU A 122 6.57 4.97 -1.08
N VAL A 123 7.49 4.07 -0.76
CA VAL A 123 8.64 3.72 -1.60
C VAL A 123 8.69 2.23 -1.84
N ASP A 124 8.72 1.84 -3.12
CA ASP A 124 8.96 0.45 -3.53
C ASP A 124 10.29 -0.06 -2.97
N GLU A 125 10.35 -1.35 -2.63
CA GLU A 125 11.51 -1.93 -1.97
C GLU A 125 12.78 -1.80 -2.83
N LEU A 126 12.65 -1.91 -4.15
CA LEU A 126 13.79 -1.78 -5.06
C LEU A 126 14.17 -0.33 -5.36
N SER A 127 13.26 0.61 -5.10
CA SER A 127 13.45 2.03 -5.41
C SER A 127 14.10 2.82 -4.27
N LEU A 128 14.13 2.27 -3.04
CA LEU A 128 14.74 2.96 -1.90
C LEU A 128 16.18 3.45 -2.19
N PRO A 129 17.09 2.65 -2.79
CA PRO A 129 18.42 3.15 -3.12
C PRO A 129 18.41 4.38 -4.04
N GLU A 130 17.51 4.41 -5.03
CA GLU A 130 17.36 5.55 -5.94
C GLU A 130 16.89 6.79 -5.18
N PHE A 131 15.90 6.67 -4.30
CA PHE A 131 15.45 7.77 -3.45
C PHE A 131 16.60 8.37 -2.61
N LEU A 132 17.46 7.54 -2.04
CA LEU A 132 18.60 7.99 -1.22
C LEU A 132 19.71 8.68 -2.02
N LEU A 133 19.77 8.50 -3.34
CA LEU A 133 20.68 9.25 -4.21
C LEU A 133 20.20 10.69 -4.46
N HIS A 134 18.89 10.92 -4.40
CA HIS A 134 18.26 12.19 -4.79
C HIS A 134 17.71 13.00 -3.62
N MET A 135 17.41 12.36 -2.49
CA MET A 135 16.78 12.98 -1.32
C MET A 135 17.50 12.59 -0.03
N SER A 136 17.38 13.44 0.99
CA SER A 136 17.94 13.20 2.33
C SER A 136 16.82 13.02 3.36
N PRO A 137 16.25 11.80 3.49
CA PRO A 137 15.18 11.56 4.45
C PRO A 137 15.64 11.67 5.89
N LYS A 138 14.77 12.21 6.74
CA LYS A 138 14.99 12.28 8.19
C LYS A 138 14.65 10.95 8.87
N ILE A 139 13.64 10.24 8.35
CA ILE A 139 13.17 8.96 8.88
C ILE A 139 12.91 8.00 7.71
N ILE A 140 13.32 6.74 7.85
CA ILE A 140 12.88 5.66 6.95
C ILE A 140 12.23 4.56 7.80
N ALA A 141 10.99 4.21 7.48
CA ALA A 141 10.26 3.13 8.13
C ALA A 141 10.29 1.85 7.27
N PHE A 142 10.83 0.77 7.83
CA PHE A 142 10.90 -0.57 7.26
C PHE A 142 9.83 -1.45 7.92
N LEU A 143 8.77 -1.75 7.18
CA LEU A 143 7.61 -2.47 7.72
C LEU A 143 7.85 -3.97 7.78
N ASN A 144 8.22 -4.56 6.64
CA ASN A 144 8.45 -5.99 6.48
C ASN A 144 9.14 -6.26 5.14
N LEU A 145 9.77 -7.42 5.00
CA LEU A 145 10.32 -7.90 3.75
C LEU A 145 9.98 -9.38 3.55
N SER A 146 9.11 -9.65 2.59
CA SER A 146 8.57 -10.98 2.27
C SER A 146 8.47 -11.15 0.76
N ARG A 147 8.39 -12.40 0.29
CA ARG A 147 8.20 -12.70 -1.14
C ARG A 147 6.77 -12.31 -1.56
N ASP A 148 6.65 -11.49 -2.62
CA ASP A 148 5.37 -10.90 -3.04
C ASP A 148 4.73 -11.67 -4.21
N GLN A 149 5.46 -11.85 -5.32
CA GLN A 149 4.99 -12.56 -6.51
C GLN A 149 6.11 -13.44 -7.08
N LEU A 150 5.76 -14.60 -7.65
CA LEU A 150 6.73 -15.57 -8.18
C LEU A 150 7.45 -15.07 -9.44
N ASP A 151 6.80 -14.20 -10.21
CA ASP A 151 7.29 -13.55 -11.43
C ASP A 151 8.20 -12.34 -11.17
N ARG A 152 8.16 -11.76 -9.96
CA ARG A 152 9.17 -10.80 -9.49
C ARG A 152 10.38 -11.57 -8.97
N ALA A 153 11.26 -11.92 -9.90
CA ALA A 153 12.48 -12.69 -9.69
C ALA A 153 13.52 -12.01 -8.78
N TRP A 154 13.21 -11.72 -7.51
CA TRP A 154 14.18 -11.18 -6.56
C TRP A 154 14.10 -11.89 -5.22
N GLU A 155 15.22 -12.46 -4.80
CA GLU A 155 15.40 -12.92 -3.44
C GLU A 155 15.33 -11.72 -2.49
N THR A 156 14.48 -11.83 -1.46
CA THR A 156 14.39 -10.82 -0.38
C THR A 156 15.76 -10.45 0.21
N ASP A 157 16.72 -11.35 0.15
CA ASP A 157 18.10 -11.11 0.61
C ASP A 157 18.86 -10.11 -0.28
N LEU A 158 18.64 -10.11 -1.60
CA LEU A 158 19.21 -9.11 -2.52
C LEU A 158 18.62 -7.72 -2.27
N VAL A 159 17.33 -7.66 -1.96
CA VAL A 159 16.66 -6.39 -1.61
C VAL A 159 17.26 -5.83 -0.31
N LEU A 160 17.42 -6.68 0.71
CA LEU A 160 18.05 -6.31 1.96
C LEU A 160 19.49 -5.82 1.75
N ASP A 161 20.31 -6.54 1.00
CA ASP A 161 21.70 -6.14 0.69
C ASP A 161 21.76 -4.76 0.02
N LYS A 162 20.88 -4.48 -0.94
CA LYS A 162 20.75 -3.15 -1.55
C LYS A 162 20.39 -2.06 -0.53
N TRP A 163 19.47 -2.35 0.40
CA TRP A 163 19.13 -1.41 1.47
C TRP A 163 20.32 -1.12 2.37
N LEU A 164 21.03 -2.16 2.85
CA LEU A 164 22.19 -2.00 3.73
C LEU A 164 23.28 -1.14 3.08
N LYS A 165 23.58 -1.40 1.80
CA LYS A 165 24.55 -0.62 1.01
C LYS A 165 24.13 0.84 0.85
N ALA A 166 22.86 1.09 0.50
CA ALA A 166 22.35 2.44 0.32
C ALA A 166 22.33 3.24 1.63
N LEU A 167 21.95 2.61 2.75
CA LEU A 167 21.97 3.23 4.08
C LEU A 167 23.40 3.54 4.55
N ALA A 168 24.35 2.64 4.30
CA ALA A 168 25.76 2.87 4.64
C ALA A 168 26.37 4.03 3.83
N ALA A 169 25.86 4.30 2.62
CA ALA A 169 26.28 5.42 1.78
C ALA A 169 25.61 6.76 2.15
N ALA A 170 24.57 6.76 2.99
CA ALA A 170 23.86 7.97 3.36
C ALA A 170 24.72 8.87 4.28
N LYS A 171 24.93 10.12 3.87
CA LYS A 171 25.80 11.09 4.56
C LYS A 171 25.03 12.19 5.32
N HIS A 172 23.81 11.91 5.73
CA HIS A 172 22.95 12.87 6.45
C HIS A 172 22.37 12.24 7.72
N PRO A 173 21.94 13.04 8.72
CA PRO A 173 21.22 12.53 9.87
C PRO A 173 19.98 11.75 9.44
N LEU A 174 19.84 10.53 9.95
CA LEU A 174 18.81 9.58 9.57
C LEU A 174 18.41 8.73 10.77
N LYS A 175 17.11 8.54 10.96
CA LYS A 175 16.54 7.57 11.90
C LYS A 175 15.88 6.43 11.14
N LEU A 176 16.08 5.20 11.60
CA LEU A 176 15.45 4.03 11.02
C LEU A 176 14.35 3.56 11.96
N VAL A 177 13.15 3.34 11.44
CA VAL A 177 12.05 2.72 12.17
C VAL A 177 11.87 1.31 11.63
N ALA A 178 11.92 0.28 12.45
CA ALA A 178 11.90 -1.12 11.98
C ALA A 178 11.06 -2.05 12.86
N ASP A 179 10.41 -3.03 12.23
CA ASP A 179 9.68 -4.09 12.93
C ASP A 179 10.66 -5.03 13.63
N SER A 180 10.63 -5.00 14.97
CA SER A 180 11.48 -5.83 15.84
C SER A 180 11.25 -7.33 15.69
N ALA A 181 10.04 -7.74 15.31
CA ALA A 181 9.65 -9.14 15.20
C ALA A 181 9.94 -9.72 13.81
N GLN A 182 10.48 -8.94 12.87
CA GLN A 182 10.70 -9.37 11.50
C GLN A 182 12.12 -9.95 11.34
N PRO A 183 12.29 -11.26 11.00
CA PRO A 183 13.62 -11.88 10.93
C PRO A 183 14.55 -11.33 9.84
N LYS A 184 14.03 -11.05 8.65
CA LYS A 184 14.79 -10.43 7.53
C LYS A 184 15.26 -9.01 7.82
N LEU A 185 14.66 -8.28 8.77
CA LEU A 185 15.10 -6.95 9.17
C LEU A 185 16.18 -6.98 10.26
N GLN A 186 16.45 -8.13 10.90
CA GLN A 186 17.45 -8.23 11.97
C GLN A 186 18.86 -7.79 11.54
N PRO A 187 19.38 -8.14 10.34
CA PRO A 187 20.67 -7.65 9.89
C PRO A 187 20.74 -6.12 9.79
N LEU A 188 19.66 -5.48 9.32
CA LEU A 188 19.54 -4.02 9.26
C LEU A 188 19.53 -3.40 10.67
N ILE A 189 18.74 -3.96 11.58
CA ILE A 189 18.67 -3.51 12.98
C ILE A 189 20.04 -3.65 13.66
N ALA A 190 20.74 -4.77 13.44
CA ALA A 190 22.04 -5.01 14.02
C ALA A 190 23.11 -4.05 13.51
N GLN A 191 23.17 -3.83 12.18
CA GLN A 191 24.15 -2.94 11.55
C GLN A 191 23.95 -1.47 11.94
N PHE A 192 22.69 -1.03 12.09
CA PHE A 192 22.36 0.37 12.33
C PHE A 192 21.74 0.62 13.72
N LYS A 193 22.16 -0.16 14.73
CA LYS A 193 21.57 -0.18 16.09
C LYS A 193 21.41 1.21 16.73
N SER A 194 22.38 2.11 16.55
CA SER A 194 22.33 3.47 17.14
C SER A 194 21.33 4.41 16.44
N LEU A 195 20.89 4.06 15.23
CA LEU A 195 19.93 4.83 14.44
C LEU A 195 18.53 4.21 14.47
N ALA A 196 18.41 2.97 14.95
CA ALA A 196 17.21 2.16 14.89
C ALA A 196 16.26 2.39 16.08
N TYR A 197 15.00 2.66 15.75
CA TYR A 197 13.86 2.72 16.65
C TYR A 197 12.91 1.59 16.28
N LEU A 198 12.50 0.81 17.28
CA LEU A 198 11.81 -0.44 17.04
C LEU A 198 10.33 -0.34 17.40
N PHE A 199 9.49 -0.99 16.60
CA PHE A 199 8.08 -1.20 16.92
C PHE A 199 7.75 -2.70 16.87
N ASP A 200 6.58 -3.05 17.39
CA ASP A 200 6.07 -4.42 17.46
C ASP A 200 4.58 -4.48 17.06
N ALA A 201 3.94 -5.62 17.32
CA ALA A 201 2.52 -5.84 17.05
C ALA A 201 1.61 -5.54 18.27
N ASN A 202 2.05 -4.75 19.25
CA ASN A 202 1.23 -4.42 20.43
C ASN A 202 -0.11 -3.78 19.99
N PRO A 203 -1.26 -4.35 20.40
CA PRO A 203 -2.57 -3.90 19.92
C PRO A 203 -3.09 -2.64 20.61
N ALA A 204 -2.39 -2.06 21.58
CA ALA A 204 -2.88 -0.93 22.38
C ALA A 204 -3.30 0.28 21.52
N TYR A 205 -2.51 0.62 20.49
CA TYR A 205 -2.87 1.68 19.55
C TYR A 205 -3.88 1.23 18.50
N LEU A 206 -3.84 -0.04 18.08
CA LEU A 206 -4.84 -0.59 17.15
C LEU A 206 -6.25 -0.48 17.74
N ALA A 207 -6.40 -0.77 19.03
CA ALA A 207 -7.67 -0.65 19.75
C ALA A 207 -8.26 0.77 19.75
N LYS A 208 -7.45 1.79 19.48
CA LYS A 208 -7.88 3.19 19.33
C LYS A 208 -8.33 3.54 17.90
N THR A 209 -8.36 2.58 16.98
CA THR A 209 -8.73 2.78 15.57
C THR A 209 -9.93 1.93 15.17
N GLY A 210 -10.54 2.24 14.02
CA GLY A 210 -11.51 1.36 13.38
C GLY A 210 -10.89 0.20 12.57
N LEU A 211 -9.56 0.07 12.57
CA LEU A 211 -8.87 -0.98 11.80
C LEU A 211 -8.98 -2.33 12.50
N LYS A 212 -8.99 -3.39 11.69
CA LYS A 212 -9.07 -4.80 12.11
C LYS A 212 -7.86 -5.58 11.61
N GLY A 213 -7.58 -6.72 12.22
CA GLY A 213 -6.43 -7.57 11.91
C GLY A 213 -5.15 -7.18 12.63
N GLU A 214 -4.48 -8.17 13.20
CA GLU A 214 -3.23 -8.00 13.96
C GLU A 214 -2.11 -7.37 13.11
N PHE A 215 -2.10 -7.63 11.80
CA PHE A 215 -1.14 -7.00 10.89
C PHE A 215 -1.26 -5.47 10.87
N ASN A 216 -2.44 -4.91 11.15
CA ASN A 216 -2.62 -3.47 11.25
C ASN A 216 -2.06 -2.90 12.55
N ALA A 217 -1.87 -3.69 13.61
CA ALA A 217 -1.17 -3.22 14.81
C ALA A 217 0.24 -2.74 14.47
N LYS A 218 0.96 -3.51 13.64
CA LYS A 218 2.29 -3.12 13.13
C LYS A 218 2.25 -1.85 12.30
N ASN A 219 1.26 -1.72 11.40
CA ASN A 219 1.10 -0.51 10.57
C ASN A 219 0.84 0.75 11.43
N VAL A 220 -0.02 0.61 12.45
CA VAL A 220 -0.35 1.67 13.40
C VAL A 220 0.86 2.02 14.26
N ASN A 221 1.54 1.02 14.85
CA ASN A 221 2.70 1.27 15.72
C ASN A 221 3.86 1.90 14.96
N ALA A 222 4.11 1.50 13.70
CA ALA A 222 5.07 2.17 12.84
C ALA A 222 4.70 3.64 12.61
N ALA A 223 3.43 3.94 12.30
CA ALA A 223 2.96 5.31 12.10
C ALA A 223 3.07 6.17 13.38
N VAL A 224 2.70 5.59 14.53
CA VAL A 224 2.80 6.21 15.84
C VAL A 224 4.27 6.55 16.15
N LEU A 225 5.18 5.59 16.00
CA LEU A 225 6.60 5.82 16.27
C LEU A 225 7.21 6.88 15.34
N VAL A 226 6.89 6.84 14.04
CA VAL A 226 7.35 7.87 13.08
C VAL A 226 6.85 9.25 13.47
N THR A 227 5.56 9.40 13.77
CA THR A 227 4.97 10.71 14.10
C THR A 227 5.43 11.23 15.46
N HIS A 228 5.65 10.34 16.43
CA HIS A 228 6.27 10.69 17.70
C HIS A 228 7.70 11.22 17.52
N LEU A 229 8.51 10.60 16.65
CA LEU A 229 9.87 11.07 16.32
C LEU A 229 9.87 12.42 15.58
N LEU A 230 8.73 12.84 15.01
CA LEU A 230 8.52 14.16 14.43
C LEU A 230 7.93 15.18 15.42
N GLY A 231 7.67 14.77 16.67
CA GLY A 231 7.22 15.63 17.76
C GLY A 231 5.70 15.67 17.96
N VAL A 232 4.94 14.73 17.39
CA VAL A 232 3.50 14.63 17.67
C VAL A 232 3.27 14.07 19.08
N VAL A 233 2.36 14.72 19.83
CA VAL A 233 2.02 14.38 21.22
C VAL A 233 0.81 13.43 21.29
N GLU A 234 0.75 12.64 22.37
CA GLU A 234 -0.22 11.56 22.56
C GLU A 234 -1.71 11.97 22.44
N PRO A 235 -2.16 13.15 22.92
CA PRO A 235 -3.55 13.56 22.76
C PRO A 235 -3.96 13.75 21.29
N VAL A 236 -3.10 14.37 20.49
CA VAL A 236 -3.33 14.59 19.04
C VAL A 236 -3.32 13.26 18.31
N LEU A 237 -2.35 12.40 18.64
CA LEU A 237 -2.20 11.08 18.06
C LEU A 237 -3.44 10.21 18.32
N SER A 238 -3.90 10.13 19.57
CA SER A 238 -5.09 9.35 19.93
C SER A 238 -6.35 9.86 19.22
N ALA A 239 -6.53 11.18 19.12
CA ALA A 239 -7.66 11.78 18.41
C ALA A 239 -7.63 11.49 16.89
N ALA A 240 -6.44 11.50 16.29
CA ALA A 240 -6.27 11.19 14.87
C ALA A 240 -6.54 9.71 14.57
N LEU A 241 -6.01 8.80 15.40
CA LEU A 241 -6.24 7.36 15.29
C LEU A 241 -7.73 7.00 15.37
N ALA A 242 -8.47 7.63 16.29
CA ALA A 242 -9.91 7.39 16.46
C ALA A 242 -10.76 7.80 15.24
N LYS A 243 -10.28 8.78 14.46
CA LYS A 243 -10.97 9.27 13.25
C LYS A 243 -10.49 8.58 11.97
N PHE A 244 -9.46 7.74 12.04
CA PHE A 244 -8.88 7.13 10.85
C PHE A 244 -9.85 6.14 10.20
N ALA A 245 -10.11 6.34 8.91
CA ALA A 245 -10.91 5.44 8.09
C ALA A 245 -9.99 4.60 7.18
N PRO A 246 -10.17 3.26 7.12
CA PRO A 246 -9.41 2.42 6.20
C PRO A 246 -9.62 2.81 4.72
N ALA A 247 -8.59 2.58 3.91
CA ALA A 247 -8.69 2.67 2.47
C ALA A 247 -9.61 1.56 1.90
N TYR A 248 -10.19 1.82 0.72
CA TYR A 248 -11.15 0.93 0.05
C TYR A 248 -10.71 -0.54 -0.03
N GLY A 249 -11.68 -1.46 0.08
CA GLY A 249 -11.45 -2.91 -0.07
C GLY A 249 -10.63 -3.59 1.03
N ARG A 250 -10.32 -2.90 2.15
CA ARG A 250 -9.61 -3.46 3.32
C ARG A 250 -10.53 -3.47 4.54
N GLY A 251 -11.53 -4.35 4.52
CA GLY A 251 -12.60 -4.42 5.52
C GLY A 251 -13.81 -3.53 5.17
N GLU A 252 -13.91 -3.09 3.92
CA GLU A 252 -15.07 -2.33 3.41
C GLU A 252 -16.31 -3.23 3.41
N VAL A 253 -17.40 -2.76 4.02
CA VAL A 253 -18.68 -3.47 4.04
C VAL A 253 -19.64 -2.80 3.06
N ILE A 254 -20.14 -3.57 2.09
CA ILE A 254 -21.13 -3.12 1.11
C ILE A 254 -22.41 -3.91 1.30
N ASN A 255 -23.50 -3.23 1.65
CA ASN A 255 -24.82 -3.86 1.76
C ASN A 255 -25.50 -3.90 0.40
N TYR A 256 -25.94 -5.10 -0.01
CA TYR A 256 -26.63 -5.32 -1.28
C TYR A 256 -27.74 -6.35 -1.12
N ASN A 257 -29.00 -5.96 -1.40
CA ASN A 257 -30.19 -6.81 -1.31
C ASN A 257 -30.30 -7.65 -0.01
N GLY A 258 -29.97 -7.04 1.14
CA GLY A 258 -30.06 -7.70 2.45
C GLY A 258 -28.83 -8.53 2.85
N THR A 259 -27.81 -8.63 1.98
CA THR A 259 -26.53 -9.29 2.26
C THR A 259 -25.44 -8.25 2.44
N ALA A 260 -24.66 -8.34 3.52
CA ALA A 260 -23.48 -7.52 3.76
C ALA A 260 -22.22 -8.19 3.22
N PHE A 261 -21.55 -7.57 2.25
CA PHE A 261 -20.30 -8.07 1.66
C PHE A 261 -19.11 -7.34 2.29
N THR A 262 -18.29 -8.06 3.05
CA THR A 262 -17.03 -7.55 3.61
C THR A 262 -15.88 -7.88 2.67
N LEU A 263 -15.25 -6.87 2.07
CA LEU A 263 -14.19 -7.05 1.09
C LEU A 263 -12.81 -7.01 1.77
N LEU A 264 -12.03 -8.08 1.58
CA LEU A 264 -10.65 -8.23 2.05
C LEU A 264 -9.71 -8.46 0.85
N LEU A 265 -9.27 -7.38 0.21
CA LEU A 265 -8.35 -7.42 -0.93
C LEU A 265 -7.06 -8.20 -0.60
N ALA A 266 -6.72 -9.18 -1.43
CA ALA A 266 -5.46 -9.92 -1.36
C ALA A 266 -4.90 -10.14 -2.77
N LYS A 267 -3.66 -9.70 -3.00
CA LYS A 267 -2.98 -9.79 -4.31
C LYS A 267 -1.71 -10.64 -4.31
N ASN A 268 -1.39 -11.23 -3.16
CA ASN A 268 -0.17 -11.96 -2.91
C ASN A 268 -0.36 -12.92 -1.73
N PRO A 269 0.52 -13.92 -1.54
CA PRO A 269 0.36 -14.92 -0.47
C PRO A 269 0.37 -14.31 0.93
N ALA A 270 1.25 -13.33 1.17
CA ALA A 270 1.42 -12.70 2.48
C ALA A 270 0.14 -11.98 2.94
N GLY A 271 -0.43 -11.13 2.10
CA GLY A 271 -1.68 -10.43 2.37
C GLY A 271 -2.88 -11.39 2.44
N PHE A 272 -2.86 -12.46 1.65
CA PHE A 272 -3.88 -13.50 1.72
C PHE A 272 -3.88 -14.21 3.07
N ASN A 273 -2.70 -14.67 3.52
CA ASN A 273 -2.52 -15.33 4.81
C ASN A 273 -2.90 -14.40 5.97
N GLN A 274 -2.61 -13.10 5.89
CA GLN A 274 -3.05 -12.10 6.86
C GLN A 274 -4.58 -12.00 6.94
N ASN A 275 -5.28 -11.97 5.80
CA ASN A 275 -6.74 -11.94 5.78
C ASN A 275 -7.34 -13.23 6.37
N LEU A 276 -6.76 -14.40 6.07
CA LEU A 276 -7.18 -15.68 6.65
C LEU A 276 -7.01 -15.70 8.17
N GLN A 277 -5.89 -15.18 8.69
CA GLN A 277 -5.67 -15.05 10.13
C GLN A 277 -6.73 -14.14 10.78
N SER A 278 -7.07 -13.01 10.16
CA SER A 278 -8.14 -12.15 10.66
C SER A 278 -9.51 -12.85 10.70
N ILE A 279 -9.82 -13.67 9.69
CA ILE A 279 -11.05 -14.50 9.71
C ILE A 279 -11.00 -15.49 10.87
N ILE A 280 -9.88 -16.19 11.06
CA ILE A 280 -9.68 -17.18 12.14
C ILE A 280 -9.78 -16.54 13.54
N ASN A 281 -9.28 -15.31 13.70
CA ASN A 281 -9.31 -14.57 14.95
C ASN A 281 -10.69 -13.95 15.25
N GLY A 282 -11.64 -14.07 14.32
CA GLY A 282 -13.02 -13.63 14.50
C GLY A 282 -13.32 -12.22 14.00
N ASP A 283 -12.35 -11.50 13.44
CA ASP A 283 -12.52 -10.10 12.99
C ASP A 283 -13.55 -9.96 11.87
N PHE A 284 -13.68 -10.99 11.03
CA PHE A 284 -14.51 -11.00 9.83
C PHE A 284 -15.31 -12.32 9.69
N THR A 285 -15.73 -12.89 10.82
CA THR A 285 -16.51 -14.12 10.86
C THR A 285 -17.77 -13.98 10.01
N SER A 286 -18.00 -14.93 9.12
CA SER A 286 -19.14 -14.93 8.21
C SER A 286 -19.57 -16.37 7.89
N PRO A 287 -20.89 -16.62 7.70
CA PRO A 287 -21.39 -17.92 7.27
C PRO A 287 -21.00 -18.30 5.84
N ALA A 288 -20.47 -17.37 5.03
CA ALA A 288 -20.03 -17.63 3.67
C ALA A 288 -18.70 -16.93 3.33
N LEU A 289 -17.79 -17.67 2.70
CA LEU A 289 -16.54 -17.15 2.16
C LEU A 289 -16.56 -17.20 0.64
N LEU A 290 -16.26 -16.06 0.01
CA LEU A 290 -16.17 -15.94 -1.45
C LEU A 290 -14.73 -15.64 -1.86
N PHE A 291 -14.09 -16.59 -2.54
CA PHE A 291 -12.76 -16.42 -3.13
C PHE A 291 -12.91 -15.92 -4.57
N MET A 292 -12.29 -14.80 -4.93
CA MET A 292 -12.34 -14.28 -6.31
C MET A 292 -10.97 -14.10 -6.92
N LEU A 293 -10.73 -14.79 -8.04
CA LEU A 293 -9.44 -14.82 -8.72
C LEU A 293 -9.58 -14.53 -10.23
N ASN A 294 -8.89 -13.49 -10.67
CA ASN A 294 -8.70 -13.11 -12.07
C ASN A 294 -7.21 -13.11 -12.41
N ASP A 295 -6.89 -13.02 -13.70
CA ASP A 295 -5.52 -13.03 -14.25
C ASP A 295 -5.31 -11.90 -15.27
N GLU A 296 -5.90 -10.72 -15.03
CA GLU A 296 -5.67 -9.56 -15.87
C GLU A 296 -4.23 -9.06 -15.73
N VAL A 297 -3.78 -8.20 -16.65
CA VAL A 297 -2.41 -7.64 -16.64
C VAL A 297 -2.07 -6.99 -15.29
N ARG A 298 -3.04 -6.39 -14.62
CA ARG A 298 -2.86 -5.75 -13.30
C ARG A 298 -2.78 -6.74 -12.14
N ASP A 299 -3.34 -7.95 -12.31
CA ASP A 299 -3.31 -9.00 -11.29
C ASP A 299 -2.07 -9.90 -11.43
N GLY A 300 -1.52 -9.99 -12.64
CA GLY A 300 -0.54 -11.01 -13.02
C GLY A 300 -1.24 -12.15 -13.75
N ARG A 301 -0.69 -12.55 -14.91
CA ARG A 301 -1.27 -13.66 -15.69
C ARG A 301 -1.01 -15.03 -15.08
N ASP A 302 0.10 -15.13 -14.34
CA ASP A 302 0.42 -16.31 -13.55
C ASP A 302 -0.25 -16.22 -12.17
N VAL A 303 -1.11 -17.18 -11.89
CA VAL A 303 -1.83 -17.29 -10.60
C VAL A 303 -1.23 -18.34 -9.68
N SER A 304 -0.06 -18.92 -10.03
CA SER A 304 0.63 -19.93 -9.23
C SER A 304 0.89 -19.52 -7.78
N TRP A 305 0.95 -18.21 -7.50
CA TRP A 305 1.09 -17.67 -6.14
C TRP A 305 0.01 -18.17 -5.17
N ILE A 306 -1.16 -18.60 -5.65
CA ILE A 306 -2.20 -19.16 -4.77
C ILE A 306 -1.74 -20.44 -4.05
N TYR A 307 -0.72 -21.14 -4.58
CA TYR A 307 -0.14 -22.32 -3.95
C TYR A 307 0.80 -21.99 -2.79
N ASP A 308 1.31 -20.76 -2.72
CA ASP A 308 2.10 -20.26 -1.60
C ASP A 308 1.22 -19.77 -0.42
N ILE A 309 -0.11 -19.74 -0.59
CA ILE A 309 -1.06 -19.51 0.51
C ILE A 309 -0.97 -20.71 1.46
N ASP A 310 -0.97 -20.47 2.77
CA ASP A 310 -0.87 -21.55 3.75
C ASP A 310 -2.12 -22.44 3.74
N PRO A 311 -1.99 -23.76 3.44
CA PRO A 311 -3.14 -24.66 3.39
C PRO A 311 -3.83 -24.85 4.74
N ALA A 312 -3.10 -24.80 5.86
CA ALA A 312 -3.67 -24.93 7.19
C ALA A 312 -4.52 -23.70 7.55
N LEU A 313 -4.08 -22.51 7.15
CA LEU A 313 -4.88 -21.29 7.32
C LEU A 313 -6.16 -21.34 6.47
N LEU A 314 -6.08 -21.83 5.22
CA LEU A 314 -7.26 -22.01 4.37
C LEU A 314 -8.28 -22.97 5.00
N ALA A 315 -7.81 -24.14 5.42
CA ALA A 315 -8.66 -25.14 6.07
C ALA A 315 -9.35 -24.57 7.32
N LYS A 316 -8.59 -23.88 8.18
CA LYS A 316 -9.09 -23.33 9.44
C LYS A 316 -10.07 -22.18 9.23
N ALA A 317 -9.78 -21.26 8.30
CA ALA A 317 -10.67 -20.14 8.00
C ALA A 317 -11.99 -20.59 7.37
N CYS A 318 -11.97 -21.64 6.57
CA CYS A 318 -13.15 -22.17 5.88
C CYS A 318 -13.95 -23.20 6.70
N ALA A 319 -13.49 -23.58 7.90
CA ALA A 319 -14.01 -24.73 8.64
C ALA A 319 -15.52 -24.67 8.93
N THR A 320 -16.09 -23.47 9.08
CA THR A 320 -17.50 -23.26 9.44
C THR A 320 -18.30 -22.51 8.37
N ALA A 321 -17.68 -22.13 7.26
CA ALA A 321 -18.30 -21.28 6.24
C ALA A 321 -18.63 -22.06 4.97
N VAL A 322 -19.73 -21.69 4.31
CA VAL A 322 -20.01 -22.14 2.95
C VAL A 322 -19.06 -21.44 1.98
N VAL A 323 -18.30 -22.21 1.20
CA VAL A 323 -17.26 -21.67 0.33
C VAL A 323 -17.76 -21.52 -1.11
N TYR A 324 -17.45 -20.37 -1.70
CA TYR A 324 -17.71 -20.01 -3.09
C TYR A 324 -16.41 -19.60 -3.79
N ALA A 325 -16.31 -19.89 -5.08
CA ALA A 325 -15.20 -19.45 -5.93
C ALA A 325 -15.75 -18.75 -7.18
N SER A 326 -15.19 -17.59 -7.54
CA SER A 326 -15.63 -16.80 -8.69
C SER A 326 -14.45 -16.11 -9.39
N GLY A 327 -14.71 -15.56 -10.58
CA GLY A 327 -13.69 -14.93 -11.42
C GLY A 327 -13.17 -15.87 -12.51
N ARG A 328 -12.33 -15.33 -13.39
CA ARG A 328 -11.81 -16.04 -14.57
C ARG A 328 -11.06 -17.32 -14.22
N ARG A 329 -10.40 -17.32 -13.06
CA ARG A 329 -9.57 -18.42 -12.54
C ARG A 329 -10.21 -19.08 -11.31
N CYS A 330 -11.54 -19.05 -11.23
CA CYS A 330 -12.28 -19.69 -10.14
C CYS A 330 -11.99 -21.19 -10.02
N TRP A 331 -11.78 -21.88 -11.15
CA TRP A 331 -11.44 -23.30 -11.16
C TRP A 331 -10.04 -23.57 -10.58
N ASP A 332 -9.04 -22.73 -10.91
CA ASP A 332 -7.71 -22.81 -10.28
C ASP A 332 -7.81 -22.64 -8.76
N MET A 333 -8.61 -21.67 -8.30
CA MET A 333 -8.84 -21.44 -6.87
C MET A 333 -9.61 -22.61 -6.22
N ALA A 334 -10.61 -23.19 -6.90
CA ALA A 334 -11.34 -24.35 -6.41
C ALA A 334 -10.42 -25.58 -6.24
N VAL A 335 -9.52 -25.82 -7.20
CA VAL A 335 -8.48 -26.87 -7.09
C VAL A 335 -7.54 -26.57 -5.92
N ARG A 336 -7.11 -25.32 -5.75
CA ARG A 336 -6.26 -24.93 -4.62
C ARG A 336 -6.95 -25.17 -3.27
N LEU A 337 -8.23 -24.82 -3.15
CA LEU A 337 -9.05 -25.07 -1.95
C LEU A 337 -9.21 -26.57 -1.70
N HIS A 338 -9.43 -27.37 -2.75
CA HIS A 338 -9.49 -28.83 -2.65
C HIS A 338 -8.19 -29.42 -2.08
N TYR A 339 -7.02 -28.97 -2.56
CA TYR A 339 -5.73 -29.39 -1.98
C TYR A 339 -5.49 -28.93 -0.54
N ALA A 340 -6.17 -27.87 -0.08
CA ALA A 340 -6.18 -27.49 1.33
C ALA A 340 -7.15 -28.31 2.19
N GLY A 341 -7.88 -29.28 1.61
CA GLY A 341 -8.94 -30.03 2.30
C GLY A 341 -10.22 -29.22 2.52
N VAL A 342 -10.42 -28.12 1.78
CA VAL A 342 -11.63 -27.30 1.86
C VAL A 342 -12.67 -27.80 0.85
N PRO A 343 -13.84 -28.28 1.30
CA PRO A 343 -14.88 -28.73 0.37
C PRO A 343 -15.54 -27.53 -0.33
N VAL A 344 -15.55 -27.56 -1.66
CA VAL A 344 -16.26 -26.57 -2.49
C VAL A 344 -17.26 -27.31 -3.36
N LEU A 345 -18.55 -27.00 -3.21
CA LEU A 345 -19.59 -27.57 -4.06
C LEU A 345 -19.43 -27.06 -5.48
N ALA A 346 -19.59 -27.93 -6.49
CA ALA A 346 -19.49 -27.52 -7.90
C ALA A 346 -20.48 -26.38 -8.25
N ALA A 347 -21.67 -26.38 -7.63
CA ALA A 347 -22.67 -25.32 -7.79
C ALA A 347 -22.23 -23.94 -7.25
N ASN A 348 -21.20 -23.91 -6.38
CA ASN A 348 -20.64 -22.69 -5.79
C ASN A 348 -19.41 -22.16 -6.55
N VAL A 349 -18.98 -22.84 -7.63
CA VAL A 349 -17.91 -22.37 -8.52
C VAL A 349 -18.53 -21.67 -9.72
N LEU A 350 -18.55 -20.34 -9.68
CA LEU A 350 -19.34 -19.50 -10.60
C LEU A 350 -18.43 -18.47 -11.28
N PRO A 351 -18.05 -18.65 -12.56
CA PRO A 351 -17.04 -17.80 -13.21
C PRO A 351 -17.43 -16.32 -13.29
N LEU A 352 -18.72 -16.01 -13.48
CA LEU A 352 -19.18 -14.62 -13.61
C LEU A 352 -19.52 -14.02 -12.24
N PRO A 353 -18.94 -12.86 -11.86
CA PRO A 353 -19.23 -12.21 -10.58
C PRO A 353 -20.73 -11.97 -10.31
N LYS A 354 -21.52 -11.69 -11.37
CA LYS A 354 -22.97 -11.50 -11.23
C LYS A 354 -23.70 -12.79 -10.84
N GLN A 355 -23.23 -13.96 -11.32
CA GLN A 355 -23.82 -15.25 -10.96
C GLN A 355 -23.61 -15.55 -9.48
N VAL A 356 -22.40 -15.35 -8.96
CA VAL A 356 -22.12 -15.62 -7.53
C VAL A 356 -22.86 -14.66 -6.61
N VAL A 357 -22.96 -13.37 -6.98
CA VAL A 357 -23.75 -12.39 -6.22
C VAL A 357 -25.23 -12.80 -6.17
N ASN A 358 -25.81 -13.19 -7.31
CA ASN A 358 -27.19 -13.65 -7.36
C ASN A 358 -27.42 -14.91 -6.52
N ALA A 359 -26.49 -15.88 -6.57
CA ALA A 359 -26.57 -17.10 -5.77
C ALA A 359 -26.50 -16.81 -4.26
N LEU A 360 -25.58 -15.93 -3.84
CA LEU A 360 -25.44 -15.52 -2.44
C LEU A 360 -26.70 -14.80 -1.93
N VAL A 361 -27.22 -13.83 -2.70
CA VAL A 361 -28.46 -13.13 -2.33
C VAL A 361 -29.66 -14.10 -2.28
N ALA A 362 -29.78 -15.00 -3.25
CA ALA A 362 -30.85 -16.00 -3.28
C ALA A 362 -30.79 -16.97 -2.09
N SER A 363 -29.58 -17.28 -1.59
CA SER A 363 -29.39 -18.10 -0.39
C SER A 363 -29.78 -17.39 0.92
N LYS A 364 -30.13 -16.09 0.87
CA LYS A 364 -30.46 -15.23 2.03
C LYS A 364 -29.38 -15.20 3.09
N VAL A 365 -28.11 -15.34 2.69
CA VAL A 365 -26.98 -15.18 3.60
C VAL A 365 -26.87 -13.73 4.06
N ALA A 366 -26.79 -13.51 5.37
CA ALA A 366 -26.76 -12.16 5.93
C ALA A 366 -25.42 -11.46 5.73
N GLN A 367 -24.31 -12.22 5.78
CA GLN A 367 -22.96 -11.68 5.69
C GLN A 367 -22.09 -12.60 4.81
N VAL A 368 -21.23 -12.02 3.98
CA VAL A 368 -20.25 -12.73 3.15
C VAL A 368 -18.91 -12.04 3.30
N THR A 369 -17.88 -12.79 3.66
CA THR A 369 -16.50 -12.29 3.61
C THR A 369 -15.89 -12.67 2.26
N VAL A 370 -15.41 -11.67 1.52
CA VAL A 370 -14.92 -11.81 0.15
C VAL A 370 -13.40 -11.60 0.15
N LEU A 371 -12.68 -12.53 -0.47
CA LEU A 371 -11.23 -12.50 -0.69
C LEU A 371 -10.93 -12.32 -2.20
N PRO A 372 -11.07 -11.09 -2.76
CA PRO A 372 -10.79 -10.83 -4.16
C PRO A 372 -9.33 -10.40 -4.38
N ASN A 373 -8.78 -10.70 -5.57
CA ASN A 373 -7.66 -9.93 -6.11
C ASN A 373 -8.14 -8.62 -6.78
N TYR A 374 -7.23 -7.82 -7.34
CA TYR A 374 -7.50 -6.42 -7.68
C TYR A 374 -8.62 -6.24 -8.70
N SER A 375 -8.53 -6.85 -9.89
CA SER A 375 -9.59 -6.70 -10.90
C SER A 375 -10.91 -7.34 -10.46
N SER A 376 -10.85 -8.45 -9.71
CA SER A 376 -12.04 -9.10 -9.14
C SER A 376 -12.77 -8.19 -8.16
N MET A 377 -12.03 -7.46 -7.33
CA MET A 377 -12.58 -6.48 -6.40
C MET A 377 -13.31 -5.36 -7.16
N LEU A 378 -12.69 -4.81 -8.21
CA LEU A 378 -13.31 -3.76 -9.03
C LEU A 378 -14.61 -4.28 -9.69
N ALA A 379 -14.58 -5.48 -10.25
CA ALA A 379 -15.74 -6.11 -10.87
C ALA A 379 -16.89 -6.33 -9.87
N LEU A 380 -16.58 -6.86 -8.68
CA LEU A 380 -17.56 -7.06 -7.62
C LEU A 380 -18.16 -5.72 -7.16
N ARG A 381 -17.32 -4.73 -6.87
CA ARG A 381 -17.80 -3.40 -6.42
C ARG A 381 -18.69 -2.72 -7.44
N LYS A 382 -18.38 -2.83 -8.73
CA LYS A 382 -19.23 -2.29 -9.81
C LYS A 382 -20.64 -2.89 -9.76
N ILE A 383 -20.75 -4.19 -9.49
CA ILE A 383 -22.04 -4.88 -9.36
C ILE A 383 -22.78 -4.43 -8.09
N LEU A 384 -22.10 -4.37 -6.95
CA LEU A 384 -22.73 -4.09 -5.66
C LEU A 384 -23.12 -2.61 -5.48
N THR A 385 -22.39 -1.68 -6.10
CA THR A 385 -22.58 -0.23 -5.88
C THR A 385 -23.14 0.51 -7.10
N GLY A 386 -23.12 -0.11 -8.28
CA GLY A 386 -23.48 0.54 -9.55
C GLY A 386 -22.52 1.65 -9.99
N ARG A 387 -21.42 1.87 -9.27
CA ARG A 387 -20.41 2.90 -9.57
C ARG A 387 -19.11 2.26 -10.03
N GLU A 388 -18.54 2.78 -11.12
CA GLU A 388 -17.14 2.51 -11.44
C GLU A 388 -16.26 3.41 -10.59
N ILE A 389 -15.28 2.80 -9.93
CA ILE A 389 -14.15 3.56 -9.40
C ILE A 389 -13.33 3.96 -10.60
N PRO A 390 -13.02 5.24 -10.77
CA PRO A 390 -12.11 5.58 -11.84
C PRO A 390 -10.75 4.90 -11.55
N PRO A 391 -10.01 4.45 -12.57
CA PRO A 391 -8.90 3.48 -12.46
C PRO A 391 -7.66 3.95 -11.67
N HIS A 392 -7.79 4.99 -10.85
CA HIS A 392 -6.73 5.75 -10.19
C HIS A 392 -6.96 5.94 -8.68
N LEU A 393 -7.63 5.00 -8.01
CA LEU A 393 -7.60 4.86 -6.55
C LEU A 393 -6.70 3.71 -6.11
#